data_AF-A0A180EVT1-F1
#
_entry.id   AF-A0A180EVT1-F1
#
_cell.length_a   1.000
_cell.length_b   1.000
_cell.length_c   1.000
_cell.angle_alpha   90.00
_cell.angle_beta   90.00
_cell.angle_gamma   90.00
#
_symmetry.space_group_name_H-M   'P 1'
#
loop_
_entity.id
_entity.type
_entity.pdbx_description
1 polymer ?
#
loop_
_entity_poly.entity_id
_entity_poly.type
_entity_poly.pdbx_seq_one_letter_code
_entity_poly.pdbx_strand_id
1 'polypeptide(L)'
;MKNSIDTPVSAYNFSIEIMGRNEKQTVRSNWHLDFDNTIDSEYMHPSFHLTYGGKTMKSTELGNVLLLPAPRISYPPMDAILGVDFVLSNFVKEDTYNKIKADSQYKVAVRRSQQRLWRPYMLSVANHWCKFTNFQHFSINNNLGKQYQPTLID
;
A
#
# COMPACT_ATOMS: atom_id res chain seq x y z
N MET A 1 -25.77 -8.28 -8.03
CA MET A 1 -25.88 -7.17 -7.06
C MET A 1 -24.68 -6.25 -7.24
N LYS A 2 -24.88 -5.05 -7.78
CA LYS A 2 -23.88 -3.98 -7.70
C LYS A 2 -24.01 -3.38 -6.31
N ASN A 3 -23.13 -3.76 -5.39
CA ASN A 3 -22.96 -2.99 -4.16
C ASN A 3 -22.30 -1.68 -4.58
N SER A 4 -23.09 -0.63 -4.78
CA SER A 4 -22.58 0.73 -4.86
C SER A 4 -22.10 1.09 -3.45
N ILE A 5 -20.85 0.75 -3.15
CA ILE A 5 -20.12 1.42 -2.10
C ILE A 5 -19.96 2.85 -2.61
N ASP A 6 -20.84 3.74 -2.15
CA ASP A 6 -20.67 5.17 -2.32
C ASP A 6 -19.37 5.50 -1.60
N THR A 7 -18.26 5.47 -2.34
CA THR A 7 -16.93 5.69 -1.77
C THR A 7 -16.83 7.19 -1.64
N PRO A 8 -16.90 7.79 -0.43
CA PRO A 8 -17.01 9.24 -0.25
C PRO A 8 -15.72 9.99 -0.65
N VAL A 9 -14.82 9.31 -1.34
CA VAL A 9 -13.45 9.70 -1.66
C VAL A 9 -13.14 9.49 -3.15
N SER A 10 -14.17 9.41 -4.00
CA SER A 10 -14.05 9.20 -5.46
C SER A 10 -13.24 10.27 -6.21
N ALA A 11 -12.89 11.37 -5.55
CA ALA A 11 -11.99 12.42 -6.04
C ALA A 11 -10.88 12.75 -5.01
N TYR A 12 -10.30 11.73 -4.37
CA TYR A 12 -9.22 11.93 -3.40
C TYR A 12 -7.90 12.29 -4.09
N ASN A 13 -7.30 13.40 -3.65
CA ASN A 13 -5.92 13.73 -3.99
C ASN A 13 -5.27 14.45 -2.80
N PHE A 14 -4.28 13.82 -2.22
CA PHE A 14 -3.43 14.40 -1.18
C PHE A 14 -1.98 14.37 -1.67
N SER A 15 -1.28 15.50 -1.61
CA SER A 15 0.13 15.59 -2.02
C SER A 15 0.96 16.33 -0.98
N ILE A 16 2.18 15.87 -0.79
CA ILE A 16 3.19 16.49 0.06
C ILE A 16 4.37 16.88 -0.84
N GLU A 17 4.55 18.17 -1.08
CA GLU A 17 5.75 18.72 -1.72
C GLU A 17 6.70 19.26 -0.65
N ILE A 18 7.97 18.83 -0.72
CA ILE A 18 9.03 19.29 0.18
C ILE A 18 10.10 19.93 -0.68
N MET A 19 10.43 21.18 -0.36
CA MET A 19 11.42 21.97 -1.07
C MET A 19 12.59 22.32 -0.15
N GLY A 20 13.81 22.06 -0.60
CA GLY A 20 15.04 22.57 0.00
C GLY A 20 15.63 23.65 -0.89
N ARG A 21 16.10 24.76 -0.30
CA ARG A 21 16.75 25.84 -1.07
C ARG A 21 18.10 26.17 -0.43
N ASN A 22 19.13 26.24 -1.26
CA ASN A 22 20.37 26.94 -0.94
C ASN A 22 20.57 28.09 -1.95
N GLU A 23 21.70 28.80 -1.87
CA GLU A 23 21.98 29.96 -2.73
C GLU A 23 22.04 29.64 -4.23
N LYS A 24 22.32 28.38 -4.60
CA LYS A 24 22.61 27.96 -5.98
C LYS A 24 21.50 27.14 -6.62
N GLN A 25 20.73 26.41 -5.82
CA GLN A 25 19.74 25.47 -6.33
C GLN A 25 18.55 25.27 -5.39
N THR A 26 17.43 24.90 -6.00
CA THR A 26 16.23 24.44 -5.29
C THR A 26 16.05 22.96 -5.61
N VAL A 27 15.97 22.15 -4.56
CA VAL A 27 15.75 20.71 -4.64
C VAL A 27 14.33 20.37 -4.19
N ARG A 28 13.72 19.34 -4.77
CA ARG A 28 12.32 18.97 -4.52
C ARG A 28 12.13 17.48 -4.29
N SER A 29 11.18 17.16 -3.42
CA SER A 29 10.66 15.82 -3.20
C SER A 29 9.14 15.89 -3.19
N ASN A 30 8.47 14.87 -3.72
CA ASN A 30 7.00 14.80 -3.71
C ASN A 30 6.54 13.40 -3.29
N TRP A 31 5.42 13.33 -2.58
CA TRP A 31 4.65 12.12 -2.31
C TRP A 31 3.18 12.43 -2.60
N HIS A 32 2.46 11.51 -3.24
CA HIS A 32 1.02 11.64 -3.40
C HIS A 32 0.29 10.38 -2.95
N LEU A 33 -0.88 10.61 -2.35
CA LEU A 33 -1.92 9.62 -2.09
C LEU A 33 -3.17 10.06 -2.84
N ASP A 34 -3.54 9.33 -3.88
CA ASP A 34 -4.71 9.61 -4.69
C ASP A 34 -5.59 8.37 -4.86
N PHE A 35 -6.81 8.61 -5.34
CA PHE A 35 -7.76 7.58 -5.73
C PHE A 35 -7.89 7.56 -7.25
N ASP A 36 -7.73 6.40 -7.85
CA ASP A 36 -7.89 6.20 -9.28
C ASP A 36 -8.66 4.89 -9.54
N ASN A 37 -9.78 5.02 -10.26
CA ASN A 37 -10.68 3.92 -10.60
C ASN A 37 -10.54 3.46 -12.05
N THR A 38 -9.44 3.80 -12.72
CA THR A 38 -9.14 3.37 -14.08
C THR A 38 -9.17 1.84 -14.15
N ILE A 39 -10.01 1.31 -15.04
CA ILE A 39 -10.23 -0.14 -15.19
C ILE A 39 -9.24 -0.73 -16.21
N ASP A 40 -8.73 0.09 -17.13
CA ASP A 40 -7.84 -0.33 -18.22
C ASP A 40 -6.37 0.01 -17.91
N SER A 41 -5.79 -0.71 -16.95
CA SER A 41 -4.35 -0.60 -16.65
C SER A 41 -3.59 -1.78 -17.25
N GLU A 42 -2.38 -1.52 -17.75
CA GLU A 42 -1.47 -2.56 -18.24
C GLU A 42 -0.86 -3.39 -17.09
N TYR A 43 -0.90 -2.87 -15.87
CA TYR A 43 -0.33 -3.46 -14.65
C TYR A 43 -1.40 -3.55 -13.55
N MET A 44 -1.15 -4.34 -12.50
CA MET A 44 -2.04 -4.38 -11.34
C MET A 44 -2.24 -2.96 -10.77
N HIS A 45 -3.49 -2.52 -10.71
CA HIS A 45 -3.82 -1.13 -10.36
C HIS A 45 -4.79 -1.07 -9.16
N PRO A 46 -4.28 -0.95 -7.92
CA PRO A 46 -5.14 -0.75 -6.76
C PRO A 46 -5.86 0.61 -6.86
N SER A 47 -7.02 0.77 -6.23
CA SER A 47 -7.76 2.05 -6.35
C SER A 47 -7.16 3.21 -5.56
N PHE A 48 -6.27 2.94 -4.60
CA PHE A 48 -5.54 3.96 -3.84
C PHE A 48 -4.05 3.78 -4.09
N HIS A 49 -3.35 4.87 -4.42
CA HIS A 49 -1.92 4.84 -4.74
C HIS A 49 -1.16 5.71 -3.78
N LEU A 50 -0.24 5.13 -3.02
CA LEU A 50 0.79 5.91 -2.33
C LEU A 50 2.09 5.81 -3.12
N THR A 51 2.51 6.92 -3.72
CA THR A 51 3.65 6.91 -4.63
C THR A 51 4.65 8.01 -4.26
N TYR A 52 5.93 7.64 -4.21
CA TYR A 52 7.01 8.61 -4.20
C TYR A 52 7.13 9.25 -5.58
N GLY A 53 7.12 10.57 -5.60
CA GLY A 53 7.20 11.40 -6.77
C GLY A 53 5.84 11.87 -7.26
N GLY A 54 5.59 11.74 -8.56
CA GLY A 54 4.37 12.23 -9.21
C GLY A 54 4.65 13.27 -10.29
N LYS A 55 3.60 14.00 -10.69
CA LYS A 55 3.64 14.92 -11.84
C LYS A 55 4.77 15.95 -11.73
N THR A 56 5.01 16.49 -10.54
CA THR A 56 6.08 17.47 -10.26
C THR A 56 7.49 16.89 -10.46
N MET A 57 7.68 15.60 -10.20
CA MET A 57 8.98 14.94 -10.34
C MET A 57 9.32 14.57 -11.77
N LYS A 58 8.32 14.32 -12.64
CA LYS A 58 8.54 13.91 -14.04
C LYS A 58 9.35 14.93 -14.84
N SER A 59 9.24 16.23 -14.51
CA SER A 59 9.97 17.32 -15.15
C SER A 59 11.14 17.85 -14.32
N THR A 60 11.45 17.22 -13.17
CA THR A 60 12.55 17.64 -12.30
C THR A 60 13.84 16.94 -12.72
N GLU A 61 14.90 17.70 -12.98
CA GLU A 61 16.22 17.12 -13.26
C GLU A 61 16.72 16.31 -12.05
N LEU A 62 17.41 15.19 -12.30
CA LEU A 62 17.84 14.27 -11.24
C LEU A 62 18.69 14.97 -10.16
N GLY A 63 19.55 15.92 -10.54
CA GLY A 63 20.37 16.71 -9.61
C GLY A 63 19.58 17.64 -8.70
N ASN A 64 18.33 17.93 -9.06
CA ASN A 64 17.39 18.76 -8.30
C ASN A 64 16.39 17.92 -7.49
N VAL A 65 16.56 16.59 -7.42
CA VAL A 65 15.74 15.71 -6.60
C VAL A 65 16.29 15.68 -5.18
N LEU A 66 15.43 16.02 -4.22
CA LEU A 66 15.73 15.84 -2.80
C LEU A 66 15.36 14.41 -2.39
N LEU A 67 16.36 13.57 -2.16
CA LEU A 67 16.16 12.23 -1.62
C LEU A 67 15.98 12.32 -0.10
N LEU A 68 14.74 12.18 0.34
CA LEU A 68 14.40 12.10 1.76
C LEU A 68 14.30 10.65 2.21
N PRO A 69 14.64 10.33 3.47
CA PRO A 69 14.20 9.08 4.08
C PRO A 69 12.69 8.95 3.94
N ALA A 70 12.21 7.81 3.45
CA ALA A 70 10.78 7.59 3.32
C ALA A 70 10.10 7.67 4.70
N PRO A 71 8.90 8.29 4.80
CA PRO A 71 8.13 8.25 6.02
C PRO A 71 7.86 6.79 6.41
N ARG A 72 8.04 6.47 7.70
CA ARG A 72 7.81 5.12 8.21
C ARG A 72 6.31 4.89 8.37
N ILE A 73 5.69 4.30 7.35
CA ILE A 73 4.29 3.89 7.38
C ILE A 73 4.23 2.43 7.83
N SER A 74 3.36 2.11 8.77
CA SER A 74 3.13 0.72 9.18
C SER A 74 2.61 -0.06 7.97
N TYR A 75 3.29 -1.15 7.63
CA TYR A 75 3.00 -1.95 6.45
C TYR A 75 2.90 -3.44 6.83
N PRO A 76 2.07 -4.25 6.15
CA PRO A 76 2.01 -5.69 6.39
C PRO A 76 3.39 -6.35 6.26
N PRO A 77 3.80 -7.26 7.17
CA PRO A 77 5.07 -7.96 7.05
C PRO A 77 5.20 -8.75 5.75
N MET A 78 6.41 -8.85 5.22
CA MET A 78 6.72 -9.59 4.00
C MET A 78 7.79 -10.65 4.25
N ASP A 79 7.60 -11.84 3.69
CA ASP A 79 8.67 -12.83 3.51
C ASP A 79 9.13 -12.87 2.06
N ALA A 80 10.11 -13.73 1.73
CA ALA A 80 10.64 -13.84 0.37
C ALA A 80 9.56 -14.14 -0.68
N ILE A 81 8.54 -14.93 -0.35
CA ILE A 81 7.45 -15.26 -1.27
C ILE A 81 6.62 -14.01 -1.56
N LEU A 82 6.25 -13.25 -0.52
CA LEU A 82 5.51 -12.00 -0.68
C LEU A 82 6.37 -10.90 -1.33
N GLY A 83 7.69 -10.93 -1.14
CA GLY A 83 8.64 -10.08 -1.84
C GLY A 83 8.63 -10.33 -3.35
N VAL A 84 8.68 -11.60 -3.76
CA VAL A 84 8.54 -11.97 -5.19
C VAL A 84 7.17 -11.56 -5.72
N ASP A 85 6.09 -11.85 -4.99
CA ASP A 85 4.72 -11.48 -5.37
C ASP A 85 4.56 -9.95 -5.52
N PHE A 86 5.19 -9.17 -4.65
CA PHE A 86 5.23 -7.71 -4.73
C PHE A 86 5.90 -7.23 -6.02
N VAL A 87 7.09 -7.77 -6.36
CA VAL A 87 7.79 -7.38 -7.59
C VAL A 87 6.97 -7.78 -8.82
N LEU A 88 6.43 -8.99 -8.85
CA LEU A 88 5.62 -9.46 -9.98
C LEU A 88 4.35 -8.63 -10.15
N SER A 89 3.62 -8.33 -9.08
CA SER A 89 2.39 -7.55 -9.16
C SER A 89 2.63 -6.10 -9.58
N ASN A 90 3.76 -5.48 -9.22
CA ASN A 90 4.01 -4.06 -9.52
C ASN A 90 4.74 -3.81 -10.84
N PHE A 91 5.53 -4.78 -11.34
CA PHE A 91 6.44 -4.54 -12.47
C PHE A 91 6.23 -5.49 -13.66
N VAL A 92 5.29 -6.43 -13.57
CA VAL A 92 4.93 -7.32 -14.68
C VAL A 92 3.53 -6.98 -15.17
N LYS A 93 3.36 -6.95 -16.51
CA LYS A 93 2.06 -6.70 -17.14
C LYS A 93 1.00 -7.67 -16.62
N GLU A 94 -0.21 -7.18 -16.45
CA GLU A 94 -1.31 -7.89 -15.80
C GLU A 94 -1.56 -9.26 -16.44
N ASP A 95 -1.59 -9.35 -17.76
CA ASP A 95 -1.80 -10.61 -18.49
C ASP A 95 -0.75 -11.68 -18.16
N THR A 96 0.52 -11.26 -18.06
CA THR A 96 1.62 -12.16 -17.72
C THR A 96 1.57 -12.54 -16.25
N TYR A 97 1.28 -11.58 -15.37
CA TYR A 97 1.11 -11.83 -13.95
C TYR A 97 -0.06 -12.80 -13.69
N ASN A 98 -1.17 -12.65 -14.40
CA ASN A 98 -2.33 -13.53 -14.31
C ASN A 98 -2.00 -14.98 -14.70
N LYS A 99 -1.13 -15.19 -15.70
CA LYS A 99 -0.62 -16.53 -16.05
C LYS A 99 0.23 -17.13 -14.93
N ILE A 100 1.11 -16.35 -14.30
CA ILE A 100 1.92 -16.80 -13.15
C ILE A 100 1.02 -17.14 -11.97
N LYS A 101 0.06 -16.26 -11.66
CA LYS A 101 -0.91 -16.42 -10.57
C LYS A 101 -1.86 -17.61 -10.77
N ALA A 102 -2.05 -18.05 -12.02
CA ALA A 102 -2.84 -19.24 -12.33
C ALA A 102 -2.13 -20.54 -11.91
N ASP A 103 -0.79 -20.54 -11.81
CA ASP A 103 -0.02 -21.69 -11.35
C ASP A 103 -0.43 -22.11 -9.93
N SER A 104 -0.65 -23.41 -9.74
CA SER A 104 -1.18 -23.95 -8.49
C SER A 104 -0.15 -23.89 -7.36
N GLN A 105 1.13 -24.08 -7.65
CA GLN A 105 2.20 -24.04 -6.65
C GLN A 105 2.44 -22.61 -6.19
N TYR A 106 2.52 -21.67 -7.14
CA TYR A 106 2.64 -20.24 -6.86
C TYR A 106 1.50 -19.76 -5.96
N LYS A 107 0.25 -20.07 -6.35
CA LYS A 107 -0.95 -19.68 -5.61
C LYS A 107 -0.96 -20.22 -4.19
N VAL A 108 -0.56 -21.48 -4.00
CA VAL A 108 -0.47 -22.09 -2.65
C VAL A 108 0.64 -21.43 -1.82
N ALA A 109 1.79 -21.13 -2.43
CA ALA A 109 2.90 -20.47 -1.75
C ALA A 109 2.50 -19.08 -1.25
N VAL A 110 2.00 -18.23 -2.15
CA VAL A 110 1.55 -16.86 -1.81
C VAL A 110 0.44 -16.91 -0.75
N ARG A 111 -0.56 -17.77 -0.92
CA ARG A 111 -1.66 -17.91 0.06
C ARG A 111 -1.16 -18.26 1.46
N ARG A 112 -0.22 -19.20 1.57
CA ARG A 112 0.35 -19.59 2.87
C ARG A 112 1.10 -18.44 3.53
N SER A 113 1.87 -17.66 2.77
CA SER A 113 2.55 -16.47 3.31
C SER A 113 1.57 -15.38 3.73
N GLN A 114 0.55 -15.09 2.93
CA GLN A 114 -0.51 -14.14 3.28
C GLN A 114 -1.26 -14.58 4.55
N GLN A 115 -1.59 -15.86 4.69
CA GLN A 115 -2.26 -16.40 5.89
C GLN A 115 -1.40 -16.30 7.15
N ARG A 116 -0.08 -16.46 7.02
CA ARG A 116 0.86 -16.40 8.15
C ARG A 116 1.19 -14.97 8.55
N LEU A 117 1.26 -14.03 7.61
CA LEU A 117 1.77 -12.67 7.85
C LEU A 117 0.69 -11.60 7.72
N TRP A 118 0.04 -11.50 6.56
CA TRP A 118 -0.92 -10.43 6.29
C TRP A 118 -2.23 -10.62 7.05
N ARG A 119 -2.74 -11.85 7.16
CA ARG A 119 -3.96 -12.12 7.93
C ARG A 119 -3.82 -11.60 9.38
N PRO A 120 -2.88 -12.07 10.22
CA PRO A 120 -2.78 -11.58 11.59
C PRO A 120 -2.50 -10.07 11.68
N TYR A 121 -1.74 -9.48 10.74
CA TYR A 121 -1.56 -8.03 10.67
C TYR A 121 -2.90 -7.30 10.46
N MET A 122 -3.68 -7.66 9.45
CA MET A 122 -4.97 -7.02 9.16
C MET A 122 -5.98 -7.24 10.30
N LEU A 123 -5.95 -8.43 10.90
CA LEU A 123 -6.79 -8.71 12.06
C LEU A 123 -6.41 -7.82 13.24
N SER A 124 -5.12 -7.62 13.51
CA SER A 124 -4.63 -6.72 14.55
C SER A 124 -5.14 -5.29 14.36
N VAL A 125 -5.07 -4.76 13.13
CA VAL A 125 -5.60 -3.44 12.80
C VAL A 125 -7.12 -3.39 13.04
N ALA A 126 -7.86 -4.40 12.60
CA ALA A 126 -9.30 -4.48 12.81
C ALA A 126 -9.68 -4.57 14.29
N ASN A 127 -8.90 -5.30 15.11
CA ASN A 127 -9.14 -5.47 16.54
C ASN A 127 -9.21 -4.13 17.29
N HIS A 128 -8.38 -3.16 16.88
CA HIS A 128 -8.39 -1.83 17.47
C HIS A 128 -9.79 -1.22 17.41
N TRP A 129 -10.57 -1.51 16.35
CA TRP A 129 -11.92 -1.00 16.16
C TRP A 129 -13.02 -1.88 16.78
N CYS A 130 -12.72 -3.15 17.08
CA CYS A 130 -13.67 -4.08 17.72
C CYS A 130 -14.10 -3.62 19.12
N LYS A 131 -13.23 -2.90 19.86
CA LYS A 131 -13.57 -2.32 21.18
C LYS A 131 -14.71 -1.29 21.11
N PHE A 132 -14.97 -0.71 19.93
CA PHE A 132 -16.02 0.29 19.72
C PHE A 132 -17.32 -0.29 19.15
N THR A 133 -17.37 -1.58 18.84
CA THR A 133 -18.47 -2.16 18.02
C THR A 133 -19.11 -3.43 18.61
N ASN A 134 -18.82 -3.81 19.86
CA ASN A 134 -19.39 -4.99 20.55
C ASN A 134 -19.26 -6.31 19.73
N PHE A 135 -18.22 -6.45 18.91
CA PHE A 135 -18.00 -7.66 18.12
C PHE A 135 -17.57 -8.84 19.01
N GLN A 136 -18.45 -9.85 19.13
CA GLN A 136 -18.20 -11.06 19.95
C GLN A 136 -17.51 -12.22 19.21
N HIS A 137 -17.32 -12.12 17.88
CA HIS A 137 -16.90 -13.27 17.05
C HIS A 137 -15.46 -13.23 16.53
N PHE A 138 -14.64 -12.30 17.01
CA PHE A 138 -13.28 -12.13 16.52
C PHE A 138 -12.24 -12.46 17.59
N SER A 139 -11.76 -13.72 17.62
CA SER A 139 -10.68 -14.13 18.51
C SER A 139 -9.33 -13.84 17.87
N ILE A 140 -8.69 -12.76 18.33
CA ILE A 140 -7.30 -12.47 17.99
C ILE A 140 -6.43 -12.82 19.18
N ASN A 141 -5.25 -13.36 18.92
CA ASN A 141 -4.23 -13.44 19.96
C ASN A 141 -3.79 -12.02 20.32
N ASN A 142 -4.20 -11.54 21.50
CA ASN A 142 -3.94 -10.19 22.00
C ASN A 142 -2.46 -9.78 21.97
N ASN A 143 -1.52 -10.75 22.01
CA ASN A 143 -0.09 -10.46 21.95
C ASN A 143 0.39 -10.06 20.55
N LEU A 144 -0.16 -10.66 19.48
CA LEU A 144 0.12 -10.26 18.10
C LEU A 144 -0.50 -8.90 17.79
N GLY A 145 -1.68 -8.62 18.37
CA GLY A 145 -2.38 -7.34 18.25
C GLY A 145 -1.54 -6.13 18.63
N LYS A 146 -0.72 -6.26 19.69
CA LYS A 146 0.14 -5.17 20.18
C LYS A 146 1.37 -4.93 19.31
N GLN A 147 1.83 -5.93 18.54
CA GLN A 147 3.02 -5.82 17.70
C GLN A 147 2.75 -5.14 16.36
N TYR A 148 1.51 -5.21 15.88
CA TYR A 148 1.11 -4.71 14.56
C TYR A 148 0.15 -3.53 14.62
N GLN A 149 -0.11 -2.97 15.80
CA GLN A 149 -0.92 -1.76 15.94
C GLN A 149 -0.21 -0.61 15.21
N PRO A 150 -0.80 -0.07 14.13
CA PRO A 150 -0.37 1.22 13.60
C PRO A 150 -0.52 2.25 14.73
N THR A 151 0.08 3.43 14.56
CA THR A 151 -0.10 4.60 15.44
C THR A 151 -1.54 5.13 15.40
N LEU A 152 -2.51 4.27 15.69
CA LEU A 152 -3.93 4.55 15.81
C LEU A 152 -4.13 5.25 17.14
N ILE A 153 -4.82 6.38 17.09
CA ILE A 153 -5.19 7.16 18.26
C ILE A 153 -6.49 6.60 18.85
N ASP A 154 -6.62 6.64 20.18
CA ASP A 154 -7.80 6.18 20.92
C ASP A 154 -8.98 7.16 20.84
#